data_AF-A0AAU0VXD9-F1
#
_entry.id   AF-A0AAU0VXD9-F1
#
_cell.length_a   1.000
_cell.length_b   1.000
_cell.length_c   1.000
_cell.angle_alpha   90.00
_cell.angle_beta   90.00
_cell.angle_gamma   90.00
#
_symmetry.space_group_name_H-M   'P 1'
#
loop_
_entity.id
_entity.type
_entity.pdbx_description
1 polymer ?
#
loop_
_entity_poly.entity_id
_entity_poly.type
_entity_poly.pdbx_seq_one_letter_code
_entity_poly.pdbx_strand_id
1 'polypeptide(L)'
;MTDEDQETVPLSETTTEPEGVAAAMAAVKTELESLGHTLDVIKFDRLAYETGLAESTIRKLFAGESVSPEEIDPPFKDRLRFLLETRLHEDGRPYTRPELAAAAHVHPTMITNLLNGKRQPGFETSRALAKHFKVPHFFTTGPEEALLVALKPVLEQARLLAELRGQRVTHVALRGSLTAGSDELSRDLQEAIRHVVASAQTSGRPAPPAPEPEDDPELRELTDTVRALPESSRSGVMGILRSVVGLARKTD
;
A
#
# COMPACT_ATOMS: atom_id res chain seq x y z
N MET A 1 32.51 29.88 42.47
CA MET A 1 32.92 28.63 41.82
C MET A 1 31.67 28.10 41.19
N THR A 2 31.56 28.35 39.90
CA THR A 2 30.42 28.19 39.01
C THR A 2 30.09 26.72 38.78
N ASP A 3 28.79 26.49 38.58
CA ASP A 3 28.12 25.47 37.74
C ASP A 3 28.63 24.04 37.75
N GLU A 4 27.73 23.10 38.05
CA GLU A 4 27.18 22.19 37.04
C GLU A 4 26.02 21.40 37.66
N ASP A 5 24.84 22.02 37.62
CA ASP A 5 23.56 21.30 37.62
C ASP A 5 23.55 20.38 36.39
N GLN A 6 23.72 19.07 36.62
CA GLN A 6 23.44 18.08 35.58
C GLN A 6 21.93 17.97 35.43
N GLU A 7 21.40 18.86 34.60
CA GLU A 7 20.10 18.73 33.95
C GLU A 7 20.12 17.44 33.13
N THR A 8 19.63 16.37 33.75
CA THR A 8 19.21 15.15 33.05
C THR A 8 18.11 15.52 32.08
N VAL A 9 18.50 15.81 30.84
CA VAL A 9 17.60 15.87 29.68
C VAL A 9 16.92 14.49 29.57
N PRO A 10 15.59 14.38 29.70
CA PRO A 10 14.92 13.14 29.40
C PRO A 10 15.03 12.92 27.89
N LEU A 11 15.77 11.88 27.51
CA LEU A 11 15.66 11.25 26.19
C LEU A 11 14.17 11.04 25.93
N SER A 12 13.62 11.75 24.95
CA SER A 12 12.23 11.60 24.55
C SER A 12 12.01 10.16 24.10
N GLU A 13 11.53 9.33 25.03
CA GLU A 13 10.84 8.09 24.74
C GLU A 13 9.65 8.49 23.88
N THR A 14 9.81 8.39 22.56
CA THR A 14 8.69 8.37 21.63
C THR A 14 8.04 7.01 21.78
N THR A 15 7.48 6.76 22.96
CA THR A 15 6.52 5.71 23.19
C THR A 15 5.34 6.10 22.34
N THR A 16 5.25 5.52 21.14
CA THR A 16 4.11 5.70 20.28
C THR A 16 2.89 5.18 21.04
N GLU A 17 2.15 6.10 21.66
CA GLU A 17 0.98 5.71 22.42
C GLU A 17 -0.06 5.14 21.46
N PRO A 18 -0.74 4.04 21.85
CA PRO A 18 -1.77 3.41 21.01
C PRO A 18 -2.85 4.41 20.57
N GLU A 19 -3.10 5.43 21.38
CA GLU A 19 -4.04 6.52 21.12
C GLU A 19 -3.59 7.43 19.96
N GLY A 20 -2.29 7.76 19.86
CA GLY A 20 -1.74 8.56 18.76
C GLY A 20 -1.88 7.86 17.40
N VAL A 21 -1.58 6.56 17.37
CA VAL A 21 -1.75 5.74 16.15
C VAL A 21 -3.23 5.64 15.76
N ALA A 22 -4.11 5.39 16.73
CA ALA A 22 -5.55 5.31 16.47
C ALA A 22 -6.09 6.64 15.93
N ALA A 23 -5.67 7.77 16.51
CA ALA A 23 -6.05 9.10 16.05
C ALA A 23 -5.57 9.38 14.61
N ALA A 24 -4.32 9.01 14.29
CA ALA A 24 -3.79 9.13 12.93
C ALA A 24 -4.59 8.28 11.93
N MET A 25 -4.94 7.04 12.27
CA MET A 25 -5.76 6.17 11.41
C MET A 25 -7.19 6.70 11.24
N ALA A 26 -7.77 7.28 12.29
CA ALA A 26 -9.08 7.93 12.22
C ALA A 26 -9.06 9.18 11.31
N ALA A 27 -7.98 9.95 11.33
CA ALA A 27 -7.79 11.07 10.41
C ALA A 27 -7.70 10.61 8.94
N VAL A 28 -6.94 9.56 8.68
CA VAL A 28 -6.84 8.93 7.34
C VAL A 28 -8.19 8.42 6.86
N LYS A 29 -8.96 7.76 7.73
CA LYS A 29 -10.32 7.30 7.42
C LYS A 29 -11.24 8.46 7.05
N THR A 30 -11.24 9.50 7.88
CA THR A 30 -12.06 10.71 7.64
C THR A 30 -11.72 11.35 6.30
N GLU A 31 -10.43 11.40 5.97
CA GLU A 31 -9.97 11.90 4.68
C GLU A 31 -10.50 11.05 3.52
N LEU A 32 -10.37 9.72 3.57
CA LEU A 32 -10.89 8.82 2.53
C LEU A 32 -12.40 8.96 2.34
N GLU A 33 -13.15 9.07 3.43
CA GLU A 33 -14.59 9.30 3.40
C GLU A 33 -14.93 10.65 2.76
N SER A 34 -14.17 11.71 3.05
CA SER A 34 -14.35 13.03 2.42
C SER A 34 -14.08 13.02 0.91
N LEU A 35 -13.24 12.10 0.43
CA LEU A 35 -12.94 11.87 -0.98
C LEU A 35 -13.96 10.92 -1.64
N GLY A 36 -14.96 10.43 -0.90
CA GLY A 36 -15.98 9.51 -1.38
C GLY A 36 -15.46 8.09 -1.64
N HIS A 37 -14.42 7.68 -0.92
CA HIS A 37 -13.88 6.32 -0.95
C HIS A 37 -14.18 5.59 0.36
N THR A 38 -14.34 4.27 0.25
CA THR A 38 -14.46 3.39 1.40
C THR A 38 -13.10 2.74 1.70
N LEU A 39 -13.01 2.03 2.84
CA LEU A 39 -11.76 1.35 3.27
C LEU A 39 -11.37 0.18 2.36
N ASP A 40 -12.20 -0.20 1.38
CA ASP A 40 -11.90 -1.23 0.37
C ASP A 40 -10.78 -0.84 -0.59
N VAL A 41 -10.53 0.47 -0.75
CA VAL A 41 -9.38 0.99 -1.50
C VAL A 41 -8.07 0.67 -0.79
N ILE A 42 -8.10 0.45 0.53
CA ILE A 42 -6.94 0.06 1.31
C ILE A 42 -6.67 -1.44 1.15
N LYS A 43 -5.50 -1.77 0.60
CA LYS A 43 -4.96 -3.13 0.56
C LYS A 43 -4.30 -3.47 1.91
N PHE A 44 -5.10 -3.98 2.85
CA PHE A 44 -4.63 -4.30 4.20
C PHE A 44 -3.52 -5.35 4.23
N ASP A 45 -3.53 -6.29 3.29
CA ASP A 45 -2.48 -7.29 3.07
C ASP A 45 -1.14 -6.62 2.72
N ARG A 46 -1.17 -5.61 1.84
CA ARG A 46 0.01 -4.82 1.47
C ARG A 46 0.51 -4.00 2.66
N LEU A 47 -0.39 -3.35 3.40
CA LEU A 47 -0.01 -2.60 4.60
C LEU A 47 0.62 -3.50 5.66
N ALA A 48 0.04 -4.68 5.91
CA ALA A 48 0.61 -5.66 6.82
C ALA A 48 2.01 -6.08 6.38
N TYR A 49 2.19 -6.35 5.08
CA TYR A 49 3.47 -6.72 4.48
C TYR A 49 4.55 -5.62 4.57
N GLU A 50 4.16 -4.35 4.45
CA GLU A 50 5.09 -3.20 4.51
C GLU A 50 5.42 -2.80 5.95
N THR A 51 4.46 -2.88 6.87
CA THR A 51 4.61 -2.40 8.26
C THR A 51 4.98 -3.50 9.26
N GLY A 52 4.74 -4.76 8.93
CA GLY A 52 4.93 -5.89 9.85
C GLY A 52 3.81 -6.06 10.88
N LEU A 53 2.76 -5.26 10.78
CA LEU A 53 1.59 -5.36 11.66
C LEU A 53 0.60 -6.40 11.13
N ALA A 54 -0.07 -7.10 12.04
CA ALA A 54 -1.11 -8.02 11.66
C ALA A 54 -2.27 -7.28 11.00
N GLU A 55 -2.82 -7.85 9.92
CA GLU A 55 -3.98 -7.27 9.22
C GLU A 55 -5.17 -7.03 10.17
N SER A 56 -5.41 -7.95 11.11
CA SER A 56 -6.45 -7.80 12.13
C SER A 56 -6.24 -6.55 12.98
N THR A 57 -4.98 -6.25 13.32
CA THR A 57 -4.63 -5.08 14.12
C THR A 57 -4.86 -3.78 13.35
N ILE A 58 -4.43 -3.73 12.09
CA ILE A 58 -4.68 -2.58 11.22
C ILE A 58 -6.19 -2.33 11.08
N ARG A 59 -6.98 -3.39 10.88
CA ARG A 59 -8.45 -3.28 10.80
C ARG A 59 -9.08 -2.74 12.09
N LYS A 60 -8.64 -3.22 13.26
CA LYS A 60 -9.09 -2.69 14.56
C LYS A 60 -8.78 -1.20 14.70
N LEU A 61 -7.58 -0.78 14.30
CA LEU A 61 -7.19 0.64 14.32
C LEU A 61 -8.11 1.50 13.45
N PHE A 62 -8.45 1.05 12.24
CA PHE A 62 -9.42 1.75 11.37
C PHE A 62 -10.88 1.70 11.88
N ALA A 63 -11.21 0.68 12.68
CA ALA A 63 -12.50 0.58 13.36
C ALA A 63 -12.60 1.47 14.61
N GLY A 64 -11.48 2.02 15.09
CA GLY A 64 -11.42 2.75 16.36
C GLY A 64 -11.49 1.84 17.59
N GLU A 65 -11.20 0.55 17.42
CA GLU A 65 -11.15 -0.41 18.51
C GLU A 65 -9.86 -0.26 19.30
N SER A 66 -9.88 -0.61 20.59
CA SER A 66 -8.65 -0.61 21.39
C SER A 66 -7.73 -1.75 20.96
N VAL A 67 -6.45 -1.44 20.88
CA VAL A 67 -5.39 -2.36 20.49
C VAL A 67 -4.31 -2.31 21.56
N SER A 68 -3.75 -3.46 21.92
CA SER A 68 -2.67 -3.51 22.90
C SER A 68 -1.38 -2.87 22.36
N PRO A 69 -0.53 -2.27 23.22
CA PRO A 69 0.74 -1.70 22.77
C PRO A 69 1.64 -2.73 22.06
N GLU A 70 1.62 -4.00 22.49
CA GLU A 70 2.39 -5.09 21.87
C GLU A 70 1.88 -5.47 20.47
N GLU A 71 0.60 -5.26 20.18
CA GLU A 71 0.05 -5.45 18.84
C GLU A 71 0.48 -4.33 17.88
N ILE A 72 0.72 -3.12 18.39
CA ILE A 72 1.11 -1.93 17.60
C ILE A 72 2.63 -1.86 17.44
N ASP A 73 3.39 -2.18 18.48
CA ASP A 73 4.85 -2.23 18.46
C ASP A 73 5.35 -3.64 18.81
N PRO A 74 5.19 -4.62 17.90
CA PRO A 74 5.63 -5.97 18.18
C PRO A 74 7.15 -5.98 18.39
N PRO A 75 7.64 -6.78 19.35
CA PRO A 75 9.05 -6.80 19.69
C PRO A 75 9.88 -7.27 18.51
N PHE A 76 11.16 -6.87 18.48
CA PHE A 76 12.08 -7.15 17.37
C PHE A 76 12.08 -8.62 16.92
N LYS A 77 12.00 -9.57 17.86
CA LYS A 77 11.97 -11.02 17.57
C LYS A 77 10.80 -11.41 16.65
N ASP A 78 9.63 -10.80 16.86
CA ASP A 78 8.39 -11.13 16.16
C ASP A 78 8.38 -10.42 14.80
N ARG A 79 8.86 -9.16 14.74
CA ARG A 79 9.14 -8.46 13.47
C ARG A 79 10.13 -9.21 12.59
N LEU A 80 11.21 -9.73 13.15
CA LEU A 80 12.20 -10.51 12.41
C LEU A 80 11.62 -11.83 11.91
N ARG A 81 10.77 -12.49 12.72
CA ARG A 81 10.07 -13.71 12.30
C ARG A 81 9.09 -13.43 11.18
N PHE A 82 8.33 -12.34 11.26
CA PHE A 82 7.45 -11.89 10.20
C PHE A 82 8.22 -11.71 8.88
N LEU A 83 9.40 -11.08 8.89
CA LEU A 83 10.22 -10.95 7.69
C LEU A 83 10.69 -12.31 7.15
N LEU A 84 11.04 -13.26 8.02
CA LEU A 84 11.43 -14.60 7.59
C LEU A 84 10.29 -15.40 6.95
N GLU A 85 9.05 -15.18 7.40
CA GLU A 85 7.86 -15.85 6.89
C GLU A 85 7.34 -15.21 5.60
N THR A 86 7.46 -13.89 5.46
CA THR A 86 6.89 -13.14 4.34
C THR A 86 7.90 -12.83 3.23
N ARG A 87 9.18 -12.70 3.55
CA ARG A 87 10.25 -12.41 2.58
C ARG A 87 11.04 -13.68 2.36
N LEU A 88 10.68 -14.41 1.31
CA LEU A 88 11.42 -15.60 0.87
C LEU A 88 12.62 -15.19 0.00
N HIS A 89 13.56 -16.12 -0.16
CA HIS A 89 14.64 -15.99 -1.14
C HIS A 89 14.06 -15.90 -2.56
N GLU A 90 14.87 -15.46 -3.53
CA GLU A 90 14.49 -15.44 -4.95
C GLU A 90 14.10 -16.85 -5.46
N ASP A 91 14.66 -17.89 -4.85
CA ASP A 91 14.35 -19.30 -5.14
C ASP A 91 13.10 -19.82 -4.39
N GLY A 92 12.39 -18.96 -3.65
CA GLY A 92 11.21 -19.32 -2.85
C GLY A 92 11.49 -20.07 -1.55
N ARG A 93 12.76 -20.28 -1.17
CA ARG A 93 13.14 -20.90 0.11
C ARG A 93 13.21 -19.87 1.26
N PRO A 94 12.97 -20.28 2.51
CA PRO A 94 13.20 -19.40 3.67
C PRO A 94 14.70 -19.13 3.89
N TYR A 95 15.02 -17.96 4.44
CA TYR A 95 16.39 -17.62 4.82
C TYR A 95 16.87 -18.46 6.00
N THR A 96 18.12 -18.90 5.93
CA THR A 96 18.76 -19.69 6.98
C THR A 96 19.48 -18.79 7.98
N ARG A 97 19.66 -19.27 9.21
CA ARG A 97 20.38 -18.53 10.27
C ARG A 97 21.82 -18.16 9.88
N PRO A 98 22.61 -19.04 9.23
CA PRO A 98 23.95 -18.68 8.77
C PRO A 98 23.95 -17.55 7.73
N GLU A 99 22.96 -17.51 6.83
CA GLU A 99 22.83 -16.44 5.82
C GLU A 99 22.54 -15.09 6.48
N LEU A 100 21.59 -15.06 7.43
CA LEU A 100 21.30 -13.84 8.20
C LEU A 100 22.50 -13.39 9.02
N ALA A 101 23.27 -14.33 9.58
CA ALA A 101 24.45 -14.04 10.36
C ALA A 101 25.54 -13.40 9.49
N ALA A 102 25.76 -13.96 8.29
CA ALA A 102 26.68 -13.40 7.30
C ALA A 102 26.23 -12.01 6.84
N ALA A 103 24.94 -11.82 6.55
CA ALA A 103 24.38 -10.54 6.12
C ALA A 103 24.51 -9.44 7.18
N ALA A 104 24.39 -9.80 8.46
CA ALA A 104 24.51 -8.88 9.58
C ALA A 104 25.94 -8.78 10.16
N HIS A 105 26.91 -9.51 9.58
CA HIS A 105 28.29 -9.60 10.08
C HIS A 105 28.40 -10.01 11.57
N VAL A 106 27.53 -10.93 12.00
CA VAL A 106 27.50 -11.45 13.38
C VAL A 106 27.68 -12.97 13.42
N HIS A 107 27.96 -13.51 14.61
CA HIS A 107 28.01 -14.97 14.80
C HIS A 107 26.60 -15.59 14.68
N PRO A 108 26.43 -16.80 14.09
CA PRO A 108 25.11 -17.46 13.94
C PRO A 108 24.32 -17.63 15.26
N THR A 109 25.02 -17.79 16.39
CA THR A 109 24.41 -17.83 17.72
C THR A 109 23.70 -16.52 18.07
N MET A 110 24.20 -15.36 17.60
CA MET A 110 23.56 -14.07 17.81
C MET A 110 22.18 -14.04 17.15
N ILE A 111 22.05 -14.49 15.89
CA ILE A 111 20.76 -14.59 15.20
C ILE A 111 19.78 -15.51 15.96
N THR A 112 20.27 -16.64 16.47
CA THR A 112 19.45 -17.54 17.29
C THR A 112 18.96 -16.86 18.58
N ASN A 113 19.80 -16.04 19.22
CA ASN A 113 19.41 -15.29 20.41
C ASN A 113 18.39 -14.17 20.09
N LEU A 114 18.53 -13.50 18.94
CA LEU A 114 17.59 -12.49 18.47
C LEU A 114 16.20 -13.10 18.20
N LEU A 115 16.14 -14.23 17.49
CA LEU A 115 14.88 -14.92 17.17
C LEU A 115 14.15 -15.44 18.42
N ASN A 116 14.90 -15.81 19.46
CA ASN A 116 14.36 -16.25 20.74
C ASN A 116 14.04 -15.09 21.70
N GLY A 117 14.35 -13.84 21.33
CA GLY A 117 14.18 -12.67 22.20
C GLY A 117 15.11 -12.65 23.41
N LYS A 118 16.19 -13.46 23.42
CA LYS A 118 17.16 -13.51 24.53
C LYS A 118 18.10 -12.31 24.54
N ARG A 119 18.23 -11.62 23.40
CA ARG A 119 19.03 -10.41 23.23
C ARG A 119 18.31 -9.44 22.31
N GLN A 120 18.51 -8.16 22.55
CA GLN A 120 18.16 -7.11 21.60
C GLN A 120 19.32 -6.90 20.61
N PRO A 121 19.02 -6.59 19.34
CA PRO A 121 20.04 -6.27 18.35
C PRO A 121 20.64 -4.88 18.64
N GLY A 122 21.90 -4.70 18.27
CA GLY A 122 22.47 -3.35 18.16
C GLY A 122 21.94 -2.64 16.91
N PHE A 123 22.03 -1.31 16.88
CA PHE A 123 21.58 -0.49 15.75
C PHE A 123 22.15 -0.95 14.40
N GLU A 124 23.46 -1.23 14.34
CA GLU A 124 24.11 -1.71 13.12
C GLU A 124 23.59 -3.08 12.65
N THR A 125 23.31 -3.99 13.60
CA THR A 125 22.73 -5.31 13.29
C THR A 125 21.31 -5.17 12.74
N SER A 126 20.47 -4.34 13.37
CA SER A 126 19.11 -4.04 12.88
C SER A 126 19.14 -3.44 11.48
N ARG A 127 20.04 -2.48 11.25
CA ARG A 127 20.20 -1.81 9.95
C ARG A 127 20.68 -2.78 8.87
N ALA A 128 21.65 -3.64 9.17
CA ALA A 128 22.17 -4.62 8.22
C ALA A 128 21.09 -5.65 7.83
N LEU A 129 20.31 -6.14 8.80
CA LEU A 129 19.19 -7.04 8.54
C LEU A 129 18.09 -6.35 7.71
N ALA A 130 17.68 -5.13 8.08
CA ALA A 130 16.71 -4.34 7.30
C ALA A 130 17.15 -4.17 5.84
N LYS A 131 18.43 -3.86 5.62
CA LYS A 131 19.01 -3.74 4.27
C LYS A 131 18.99 -5.07 3.51
N HIS A 132 19.32 -6.17 4.17
CA HIS A 132 19.30 -7.51 3.56
C HIS A 132 17.91 -7.88 3.03
N PHE A 133 16.86 -7.60 3.82
CA PHE A 133 15.47 -7.82 3.42
C PHE A 133 14.88 -6.73 2.52
N LYS A 134 15.68 -5.73 2.09
CA LYS A 134 15.26 -4.58 1.28
C LYS A 134 14.10 -3.77 1.91
N VAL A 135 14.04 -3.73 3.25
CA VAL A 135 13.03 -2.99 4.03
C VAL A 135 13.71 -1.96 4.93
N PRO A 136 14.26 -0.87 4.36
CA PRO A 136 14.97 0.14 5.15
C PRO A 136 14.02 0.76 6.19
N HIS A 137 14.55 0.98 7.39
CA HIS A 137 13.86 1.54 8.56
C HIS A 137 12.78 0.68 9.24
N PHE A 138 12.49 -0.53 8.74
CA PHE A 138 11.47 -1.43 9.31
C PHE A 138 11.62 -1.71 10.83
N PHE A 139 12.85 -1.75 11.32
CA PHE A 139 13.14 -1.97 12.75
C PHE A 139 13.33 -0.70 13.57
N THR A 140 13.46 0.46 12.92
CA THR A 140 13.84 1.72 13.58
C THR A 140 12.72 2.76 13.56
N THR A 141 11.83 2.69 12.57
CA THR A 141 10.66 3.56 12.46
C THR A 141 9.59 3.10 13.43
N GLY A 142 9.01 4.06 14.15
CA GLY A 142 7.89 3.80 15.04
C GLY A 142 6.65 3.35 14.26
N PRO A 143 5.74 2.60 14.89
CA PRO A 143 4.60 2.01 14.18
C PRO A 143 3.65 3.05 13.56
N GLU A 144 3.50 4.22 14.18
CA GLU A 144 2.74 5.34 13.62
C GLU A 144 3.31 5.81 12.28
N GLU A 145 4.61 6.14 12.28
CA GLU A 145 5.30 6.65 11.10
C GLU A 145 5.35 5.59 10.00
N ALA A 146 5.57 4.32 10.35
CA ALA A 146 5.57 3.22 9.39
C ALA A 146 4.21 3.09 8.70
N LEU A 147 3.11 3.16 9.45
CA LEU A 147 1.75 3.12 8.91
C LEU A 147 1.46 4.33 8.03
N LEU A 148 1.80 5.54 8.46
CA LEU A 148 1.57 6.77 7.69
C LEU A 148 2.36 6.78 6.37
N VAL A 149 3.61 6.34 6.40
CA VAL A 149 4.44 6.21 5.19
C VAL A 149 3.85 5.19 4.23
N ALA A 150 3.39 4.03 4.72
CA ALA A 150 2.76 2.99 3.90
C ALA A 150 1.39 3.41 3.34
N LEU A 151 0.64 4.27 4.05
CA LEU A 151 -0.67 4.77 3.63
C LEU A 151 -0.59 5.94 2.64
N LYS A 152 0.51 6.69 2.62
CA LYS A 152 0.68 7.87 1.75
C LYS A 152 0.40 7.58 0.27
N PRO A 153 0.92 6.50 -0.36
CA PRO A 153 0.60 6.18 -1.75
C PRO A 153 -0.89 5.92 -1.99
N VAL A 154 -1.58 5.29 -1.03
CA VAL A 154 -3.02 4.99 -1.11
C VAL A 154 -3.83 6.29 -1.06
N LEU A 155 -3.46 7.23 -0.19
CA LEU A 155 -4.12 8.54 -0.11
C LEU A 155 -3.88 9.39 -1.35
N GLU A 156 -2.65 9.40 -1.89
CA GLU A 156 -2.35 10.09 -3.14
C GLU A 156 -3.18 9.54 -4.30
N GLN A 157 -3.31 8.21 -4.39
CA GLN A 157 -4.18 7.56 -5.37
C GLN A 157 -5.65 7.93 -5.18
N ALA A 158 -6.15 7.89 -3.94
CA ALA A 158 -7.53 8.23 -3.62
C ALA A 158 -7.86 9.69 -4.01
N ARG A 159 -6.95 10.63 -3.75
CA ARG A 159 -7.07 12.05 -4.14
C ARG A 159 -7.12 12.20 -5.67
N LEU A 160 -6.22 11.55 -6.40
CA LEU A 160 -6.23 11.56 -7.88
C LEU A 160 -7.55 11.01 -8.43
N LEU A 161 -8.06 9.90 -7.86
CA LEU A 161 -9.34 9.34 -8.27
C LEU A 161 -10.51 10.29 -8.00
N ALA A 162 -10.49 11.00 -6.87
CA ALA A 162 -11.50 12.00 -6.54
C ALA A 162 -11.45 13.21 -7.48
N GLU A 163 -10.25 13.69 -7.84
CA GLU A 163 -10.06 14.75 -8.84
C GLU A 163 -10.60 14.35 -10.21
N LEU A 164 -10.30 13.13 -10.66
CA LEU A 164 -10.79 12.58 -11.94
C LEU A 164 -12.32 12.43 -11.96
N ARG A 165 -12.93 12.01 -10.83
CA ARG A 165 -14.39 11.95 -10.67
C ARG A 165 -15.01 13.34 -10.69
N GLY A 166 -14.41 14.32 -10.00
CA GLY A 166 -14.83 15.72 -10.03
C GLY A 166 -14.75 16.36 -11.43
N GLN A 167 -13.81 15.87 -12.25
CA GLN A 167 -13.62 16.29 -13.64
C GLN A 167 -14.45 15.49 -14.67
N ARG A 168 -15.36 14.60 -14.22
CA ARG A 168 -16.22 13.75 -15.07
C ARG A 168 -15.44 12.90 -16.10
N VAL A 169 -14.27 12.36 -15.74
CA VAL A 169 -13.63 11.34 -16.56
C VAL A 169 -14.34 10.00 -16.32
N THR A 170 -15.21 9.62 -17.25
CA THR A 170 -16.13 8.48 -17.14
C THR A 170 -15.40 7.14 -17.16
N HIS A 171 -15.42 6.47 -16.01
CA HIS A 171 -15.50 5.02 -15.71
C HIS A 171 -14.75 3.92 -16.51
N VAL A 172 -14.21 4.14 -17.70
CA VAL A 172 -13.65 3.07 -18.54
C VAL A 172 -12.14 2.90 -18.34
N ALA A 173 -11.39 3.99 -18.07
CA ALA A 173 -9.94 3.92 -17.84
C ALA A 173 -9.56 3.40 -16.44
N LEU A 174 -10.45 3.54 -15.45
CA LEU A 174 -10.12 3.36 -14.04
C LEU A 174 -10.19 1.90 -13.54
N ARG A 175 -10.93 1.01 -14.20
CA ARG A 175 -10.95 -0.43 -13.82
C ARG A 175 -9.65 -1.16 -14.18
N GLY A 176 -8.95 -0.72 -15.23
CA GLY A 176 -7.68 -1.33 -15.63
C GLY A 176 -6.55 -1.07 -14.63
N SER A 177 -6.55 0.09 -13.96
CA SER A 177 -5.51 0.48 -13.00
C SER A 177 -5.53 -0.31 -11.69
N LEU A 178 -6.64 -0.98 -11.36
CA LEU A 178 -6.80 -1.72 -10.10
C LEU A 178 -6.29 -3.17 -10.19
N THR A 179 -5.91 -3.64 -11.39
CA THR A 179 -5.54 -5.05 -11.64
C THR A 179 -4.10 -5.23 -12.15
N ALA A 180 -3.38 -4.16 -12.49
CA ALA A 180 -2.00 -4.26 -12.97
C ALA A 180 -1.01 -4.34 -11.78
N GLY A 181 -0.65 -5.56 -11.41
CA GLY A 181 0.22 -5.92 -10.28
C GLY A 181 1.71 -5.56 -10.41
N SER A 182 2.05 -4.35 -10.84
CA SER A 182 3.42 -3.83 -10.71
C SER A 182 3.43 -2.32 -10.46
N ASP A 183 4.21 -1.89 -9.46
CA ASP A 183 4.30 -0.51 -8.98
C ASP A 183 4.86 0.48 -10.03
N GLU A 184 5.55 0.00 -11.07
CA GLU A 184 6.05 0.82 -12.18
C GLU A 184 4.96 1.12 -13.21
N LEU A 185 4.24 0.10 -13.71
CA LEU A 185 3.09 0.30 -14.60
C LEU A 185 1.99 1.15 -13.96
N SER A 186 1.79 1.02 -12.65
CA SER A 186 0.86 1.88 -11.91
C SER A 186 1.32 3.34 -11.90
N ARG A 187 2.63 3.61 -11.81
CA ARG A 187 3.20 4.96 -11.86
C ARG A 187 3.16 5.55 -13.27
N ASP A 188 3.56 4.78 -14.27
CA ASP A 188 3.54 5.22 -15.68
C ASP A 188 2.12 5.52 -16.16
N LEU A 189 1.14 4.70 -15.74
CA LEU A 189 -0.26 4.93 -16.04
C LEU A 189 -0.81 6.15 -15.30
N GLN A 190 -0.39 6.39 -14.05
CA GLN A 190 -0.74 7.61 -13.31
C GLN A 190 -0.15 8.87 -13.97
N GLU A 191 1.09 8.80 -14.45
CA GLU A 191 1.73 9.90 -15.15
C GLU A 191 1.04 10.19 -16.49
N ALA A 192 0.67 9.15 -17.23
CA ALA A 192 -0.12 9.28 -18.46
C ALA A 192 -1.49 9.91 -18.20
N ILE A 193 -2.21 9.50 -17.15
CA ILE A 193 -3.50 10.09 -16.77
C ILE A 193 -3.34 11.55 -16.37
N ARG A 194 -2.33 11.89 -15.56
CA ARG A 194 -2.03 13.29 -15.21
C ARG A 194 -1.72 14.14 -16.43
N HIS A 195 -0.97 13.61 -17.39
CA HIS A 195 -0.66 14.32 -18.63
C HIS A 195 -1.92 14.57 -19.48
N VAL A 196 -2.82 13.59 -19.59
CA VAL A 196 -4.10 13.74 -20.28
C VAL A 196 -4.98 14.79 -19.60
N VAL A 197 -5.08 14.75 -18.28
CA VAL A 197 -5.83 15.76 -17.50
C VAL A 197 -5.24 17.16 -17.66
N ALA A 198 -3.92 17.31 -17.56
CA ALA A 198 -3.23 18.59 -17.76
C ALA A 198 -3.44 19.12 -19.19
N SER A 199 -3.46 18.24 -20.19
CA SER A 199 -3.75 18.60 -21.59
C SER A 199 -5.22 19.02 -21.79
N ALA A 200 -6.15 18.41 -21.05
CA ALA A 200 -7.57 18.80 -21.06
C ALA A 200 -7.78 20.17 -20.39
N GLN A 201 -7.04 20.47 -19.32
CA GLN A 201 -7.08 21.77 -18.63
C GLN A 201 -6.50 22.92 -19.47
N THR A 202 -5.43 22.67 -20.23
CA THR A 202 -4.84 23.68 -21.13
C THR A 202 -5.67 23.95 -22.39
N SER A 203 -6.57 23.03 -22.76
CA SER A 203 -7.41 23.14 -23.96
C SER A 203 -8.66 24.01 -23.79
N GLY A 204 -8.96 24.49 -22.56
CA GLY A 204 -9.91 25.60 -22.32
C GLY A 204 -11.27 25.53 -23.04
N ARG A 205 -11.81 24.34 -23.31
CA ARG A 205 -13.08 24.18 -24.01
C ARG A 205 -14.20 23.94 -22.99
N PRO A 206 -15.23 24.81 -22.90
CA PRO A 206 -16.37 24.52 -22.06
C PRO A 206 -17.07 23.26 -22.60
N ALA A 207 -17.34 22.32 -21.71
CA ALA A 207 -18.04 21.09 -22.03
C ALA A 207 -19.41 21.40 -22.65
N PRO A 208 -19.76 20.81 -23.80
CA PRO A 208 -21.14 20.88 -24.29
C PRO A 208 -22.08 20.20 -23.27
N PRO A 209 -23.33 20.65 -23.14
CA PRO A 209 -24.29 20.06 -22.22
C PRO A 209 -24.51 18.58 -22.56
N ALA A 210 -24.65 17.77 -21.51
CA ALA A 210 -24.75 16.32 -21.57
C ALA A 210 -25.88 15.86 -22.54
N PRO A 211 -25.61 14.94 -23.48
CA PRO A 211 -26.66 14.17 -24.11
C PRO A 211 -27.13 13.05 -23.16
N GLU A 212 -28.45 12.82 -23.18
CA GLU A 212 -29.17 11.75 -22.46
C GLU A 212 -28.59 10.35 -22.72
N PRO A 213 -28.77 9.38 -21.80
CA PRO A 213 -28.03 8.11 -21.73
C PRO A 213 -28.33 7.06 -22.82
N GLU A 214 -28.93 7.42 -23.96
CA GLU A 214 -29.28 6.46 -25.03
C GLU A 214 -28.57 6.69 -26.37
N ASP A 215 -27.84 7.81 -26.52
CA ASP A 215 -27.14 8.18 -27.75
C ASP A 215 -25.66 8.52 -27.49
N ASP A 216 -24.93 7.65 -26.79
CA ASP A 216 -23.48 7.79 -26.67
C ASP A 216 -22.80 7.38 -27.99
N PRO A 217 -22.27 8.34 -28.77
CA PRO A 217 -21.68 8.05 -30.07
C PRO A 217 -20.41 7.21 -29.95
N GLU A 218 -19.70 7.30 -28.83
CA GLU A 218 -18.48 6.53 -28.57
C GLU A 218 -18.82 5.06 -28.29
N LEU A 219 -19.89 4.80 -27.55
CA LEU A 219 -20.40 3.43 -27.35
C LEU A 219 -20.93 2.81 -28.65
N ARG A 220 -21.54 3.61 -29.55
CA ARG A 220 -21.95 3.15 -30.87
C ARG A 220 -20.76 2.83 -31.78
N GLU A 221 -19.77 3.71 -31.82
CA GLU A 221 -18.54 3.49 -32.59
C GLU A 221 -17.79 2.23 -32.11
N LEU A 222 -17.71 2.02 -30.79
CA LEU A 222 -17.14 0.80 -30.23
C LEU A 222 -17.94 -0.45 -30.62
N THR A 223 -19.27 -0.36 -30.57
CA THR A 223 -20.18 -1.47 -30.90
C THR A 223 -20.11 -1.83 -32.39
N ASP A 224 -20.04 -0.82 -33.26
CA ASP A 224 -19.90 -1.01 -34.71
C ASP A 224 -18.52 -1.54 -35.08
N THR A 225 -17.47 -1.10 -34.39
CA THR A 225 -16.11 -1.62 -34.57
C THR A 225 -16.01 -3.09 -34.15
N VAL A 226 -16.64 -3.48 -33.03
CA VAL A 226 -16.70 -4.89 -32.59
C VAL A 226 -17.54 -5.75 -33.55
N ARG A 227 -18.59 -5.19 -34.14
CA ARG A 227 -19.42 -5.87 -35.15
C ARG A 227 -18.71 -6.03 -36.50
N ALA A 228 -17.83 -5.10 -36.86
CA ALA A 228 -17.03 -5.13 -38.08
C ALA A 228 -15.87 -6.15 -38.08
N LEU A 229 -15.51 -6.69 -36.91
CA LEU A 229 -14.46 -7.72 -36.81
C LEU A 229 -14.93 -9.10 -37.35
N PRO A 230 -14.01 -9.90 -37.93
CA PRO A 230 -14.30 -11.26 -38.37
C PRO A 230 -14.68 -12.18 -37.19
N GLU A 231 -15.57 -13.16 -37.43
CA GLU A 231 -16.18 -14.00 -36.37
C GLU A 231 -15.16 -14.70 -35.46
N SER A 232 -14.00 -15.10 -36.01
CA SER A 232 -12.91 -15.71 -35.26
C SER A 232 -12.29 -14.79 -34.20
N SER A 233 -12.33 -13.48 -34.42
CA SER A 233 -11.78 -12.46 -33.51
C SER A 233 -12.84 -11.92 -32.55
N ARG A 234 -14.13 -12.05 -32.91
CA ARG A 234 -15.28 -11.60 -32.09
C ARG A 234 -15.42 -12.40 -30.79
N SER A 235 -15.15 -13.71 -30.82
CA SER A 235 -15.25 -14.57 -29.63
C SER A 235 -14.16 -14.27 -28.59
N GLY A 236 -12.93 -14.00 -29.03
CA GLY A 236 -11.81 -13.63 -28.16
C GLY A 236 -12.00 -12.26 -27.49
N VAL A 237 -12.46 -11.27 -28.26
CA VAL A 237 -12.73 -9.92 -27.74
C VAL A 237 -13.92 -9.91 -26.78
N MET A 238 -14.99 -10.68 -27.05
CA MET A 238 -16.13 -10.83 -26.12
C MET A 238 -15.76 -11.59 -24.84
N GLY A 239 -14.78 -12.50 -24.89
CA GLY A 239 -14.23 -13.17 -23.71
C GLY A 239 -13.50 -12.19 -22.78
N ILE A 240 -12.70 -11.30 -23.36
CA ILE A 240 -11.98 -10.25 -22.63
C ILE A 240 -12.97 -9.22 -22.06
N LEU A 241 -13.95 -8.77 -22.85
CA LEU A 241 -14.99 -7.85 -22.37
C LEU A 241 -15.85 -8.46 -21.25
N ARG A 242 -16.20 -9.76 -21.31
CA ARG A 242 -16.92 -10.44 -20.20
C ARG A 242 -16.08 -10.59 -18.94
N SER A 243 -14.77 -10.81 -19.10
CA SER A 243 -13.81 -10.85 -17.99
C SER A 243 -13.71 -9.48 -17.31
N VAL A 244 -13.68 -8.39 -18.08
CA VAL A 244 -13.59 -7.01 -17.59
C VAL A 244 -14.91 -6.50 -16.98
N VAL A 245 -16.05 -7.00 -17.46
CA VAL A 245 -17.39 -6.67 -16.96
C VAL A 245 -17.82 -7.54 -15.77
N GLY A 246 -17.09 -8.63 -15.45
CA GLY A 246 -17.35 -9.46 -14.27
C GLY A 246 -18.51 -10.45 -14.44
N LEU A 247 -18.83 -10.86 -15.67
CA LEU A 247 -19.89 -11.84 -15.96
C LEU A 247 -19.36 -13.28 -16.15
N ALA A 248 -18.17 -13.59 -15.65
CA ALA A 248 -17.66 -14.96 -15.65
C ALA A 248 -18.46 -15.80 -14.64
N ARG A 249 -19.42 -16.59 -15.14
CA ARG A 249 -20.08 -17.65 -14.37
C ARG A 249 -19.02 -18.61 -13.84
N LYS A 250 -19.09 -18.85 -12.53
CA LYS A 250 -18.53 -20.02 -11.86
C LYS A 250 -19.03 -21.26 -12.61
N THR A 251 -18.09 -22.02 -13.17
CA THR A 251 -18.35 -23.40 -13.60
C THR A 251 -17.57 -24.26 -12.61
N ASP A 252 -18.24 -25.27 -12.07
CA ASP A 252 -17.75 -26.23 -11.07
C ASP A 252 -16.35 -26.79 -11.35
#